data_AF-A0A3D3BRC9-F1
#
_entry.id   AF-A0A3D3BRC9-F1
#
_cell.length_a   1.000
_cell.length_b   1.000
_cell.length_c   1.000
_cell.angle_alpha   90.00
_cell.angle_beta   90.00
_cell.angle_gamma   90.00
#
_symmetry.space_group_name_H-M   'P 1'
#
loop_
_entity.id
_entity.type
_entity.pdbx_description
1 polymer ?
#
loop_
_entity_poly.entity_id
_entity_poly.type
_entity_poly.pdbx_seq_one_letter_code
_entity_poly.pdbx_strand_id
1 'polypeptide(L)'
;GATLERLETLNICLVGYRTERFPGFYLADSGHPMGWQVHEPTEIADIMASRQRLDLNSALIVANPISAEQELDRDLHDATLDEGLRLANDQHVTGKNVTPFLLDHFHRATHGASLQANAALIIANAGLAARIACARAAG
;
A
#
# COMPACT_ATOMS: atom_id res chain seq x y z
N GLY A 1 5.17 5.78 -9.70
CA GLY A 1 6.62 6.02 -9.82
C GLY A 1 7.13 7.01 -8.79
N ALA A 2 6.69 8.27 -8.86
CA ALA A 2 7.19 9.36 -7.99
C ALA A 2 7.22 9.05 -6.48
N THR A 3 6.26 8.28 -5.96
CA THR A 3 6.28 7.84 -4.56
C THR A 3 7.52 7.00 -4.24
N LEU A 4 7.86 6.02 -5.09
CA LEU A 4 9.01 5.13 -4.87
C LEU A 4 10.33 5.91 -4.86
N GLU A 5 10.52 6.78 -5.86
CA GLU A 5 11.68 7.69 -5.97
C GLU A 5 11.83 8.57 -4.71
N ARG A 6 10.71 9.08 -4.19
CA ARG A 6 10.71 9.92 -3.00
C ARG A 6 11.06 9.13 -1.74
N LEU A 7 10.57 7.90 -1.61
CA LEU A 7 10.92 7.01 -0.49
C LEU A 7 12.42 6.68 -0.50
N GLU A 8 12.98 6.38 -1.67
CA GLU A 8 14.40 6.13 -1.86
C GLU A 8 15.25 7.35 -1.49
N THR A 9 14.89 8.53 -2.00
CA THR A 9 15.57 9.80 -1.66
C THR A 9 15.60 10.08 -0.16
N LEU A 10 14.55 9.68 0.57
CA LEU A 10 14.41 9.88 2.01
C LEU A 10 15.04 8.72 2.83
N ASN A 11 15.72 7.77 2.18
CA ASN A 11 16.24 6.55 2.81
C ASN A 11 15.17 5.77 3.60
N ILE A 12 13.92 5.81 3.14
CA ILE A 12 12.83 5.01 3.70
C ILE A 12 12.88 3.64 3.03
N CYS A 13 13.13 2.61 3.82
CA CYS A 13 13.20 1.24 3.30
C CYS A 13 11.79 0.77 2.94
N LEU A 14 11.65 0.18 1.75
CA LEU A 14 10.44 -0.43 1.25
C LEU A 14 10.72 -1.90 0.94
N VAL A 15 9.90 -2.79 1.50
CA VAL A 15 10.00 -4.23 1.27
C VAL A 15 8.63 -4.81 0.94
N GLY A 16 8.54 -5.66 -0.07
CA GLY A 16 7.33 -6.40 -0.40
C GLY A 16 7.20 -7.67 0.42
N TYR A 17 6.04 -7.88 1.05
CA TYR A 17 5.71 -9.16 1.66
C TYR A 17 5.14 -10.09 0.58
N ARG A 18 5.91 -11.09 0.19
CA ARG A 18 5.60 -12.10 -0.85
C ARG A 18 5.27 -11.49 -2.21
N THR A 19 5.81 -10.31 -2.52
CA THR A 19 5.70 -9.66 -3.82
C THR A 19 6.94 -8.84 -4.16
N GLU A 20 7.29 -8.76 -5.45
CA GLU A 20 8.29 -7.84 -6.00
C GLU A 20 7.63 -6.65 -6.73
N ARG A 21 6.31 -6.52 -6.62
CA ARG A 21 5.50 -5.51 -7.32
C ARG A 21 4.83 -4.60 -6.30
N PHE A 22 4.96 -3.29 -6.49
CA PHE A 22 4.41 -2.31 -5.56
C PHE A 22 2.87 -2.34 -5.63
N PRO A 23 2.17 -2.61 -4.52
CA PRO A 23 0.70 -2.67 -4.52
C PRO A 23 0.07 -1.31 -4.80
N GLY A 24 -0.97 -1.29 -5.63
CA GLY A 24 -1.76 -0.12 -6.00
C GLY A 24 -2.94 0.15 -5.06
N PHE A 25 -2.85 -0.27 -3.79
CA PHE A 25 -3.91 -0.21 -2.79
C PHE A 25 -5.13 -1.10 -3.12
N TYR A 26 -5.95 -0.72 -4.11
CA TYR A 26 -7.07 -1.54 -4.61
C TYR A 26 -6.63 -2.65 -5.56
N LEU A 27 -5.39 -2.57 -6.06
CA LEU A 27 -4.77 -3.53 -6.97
C LEU A 27 -3.56 -4.19 -6.31
N ALA A 28 -3.36 -5.48 -6.55
CA ALA A 28 -2.19 -6.20 -6.06
C ALA A 28 -0.88 -5.71 -6.71
N ASP A 29 -0.97 -5.15 -7.93
CA ASP A 29 0.16 -4.60 -8.70
C ASP A 29 -0.18 -3.23 -9.30
N SER A 30 0.60 -2.20 -8.97
CA SER A 30 0.50 -0.84 -9.53
C SER A 30 1.23 -0.64 -10.87
N GLY A 31 1.91 -1.66 -11.38
CA GLY A 31 2.78 -1.57 -12.55
C GLY A 31 4.25 -1.30 -12.20
N HIS A 32 4.55 -0.95 -10.95
CA HIS A 32 5.91 -0.56 -10.54
C HIS A 32 6.65 -1.70 -9.82
N PRO A 33 7.90 -2.02 -10.23
CA PRO A 33 8.71 -3.01 -9.53
C PRO A 33 9.20 -2.46 -8.18
N MET A 34 9.48 -3.37 -7.25
CA MET A 34 10.18 -3.13 -6.00
C MET A 34 11.50 -3.90 -6.00
N GLY A 35 12.50 -3.36 -5.30
CA GLY A 35 13.83 -3.99 -5.24
C GLY A 35 14.00 -5.10 -4.22
N TRP A 36 13.08 -5.22 -3.24
CA TRP A 36 13.25 -6.13 -2.10
C TRP A 36 11.96 -6.86 -1.76
N GLN A 37 12.06 -8.17 -1.56
CA GLN A 37 10.97 -9.07 -1.19
C GLN A 37 11.37 -9.92 0.03
N VAL A 38 10.41 -10.24 0.88
CA VAL A 38 10.51 -11.20 1.98
C VAL A 38 9.31 -12.14 1.97
N HIS A 39 9.43 -13.33 2.55
CA HIS A 39 8.39 -14.35 2.51
C HIS A 39 7.75 -14.61 3.88
N GLU A 40 8.46 -14.35 4.98
CA GLU A 40 7.99 -14.61 6.33
C GLU A 40 8.06 -13.38 7.25
N PRO A 41 7.14 -13.26 8.23
CA PRO A 41 7.16 -12.15 9.20
C PRO A 41 8.46 -12.06 10.01
N THR A 42 9.14 -13.19 10.23
CA THR A 42 10.43 -13.23 10.94
C THR A 42 11.52 -12.47 10.19
N GLU A 43 11.53 -12.54 8.85
CA GLU A 43 12.51 -11.80 8.04
C GLU A 43 12.30 -10.28 8.18
N ILE A 44 11.05 -9.83 8.30
CA ILE A 44 10.73 -8.43 8.58
C ILE A 44 11.20 -8.03 9.98
N ALA A 45 10.97 -8.89 10.98
CA ALA A 45 11.46 -8.66 12.34
C ALA A 45 12.99 -8.56 12.38
N ASP A 46 13.71 -9.39 11.63
CA ASP A 46 15.18 -9.35 11.50
C ASP A 46 15.66 -8.06 10.83
N ILE A 47 14.94 -7.56 9.81
CA ILE A 47 15.20 -6.25 9.21
C ILE A 47 15.04 -5.15 10.27
N MET A 48 13.95 -5.18 11.05
CA MET A 48 13.72 -4.19 12.11
C MET A 48 14.83 -4.20 13.17
N ALA A 49 15.25 -5.38 13.62
CA ALA A 49 16.34 -5.53 14.59
C ALA A 49 17.68 -5.05 14.03
N SER A 50 17.97 -5.35 12.76
CA SER A 50 19.18 -4.89 12.07
C SER A 50 19.22 -3.37 11.93
N ARG A 51 18.10 -2.75 11.56
CA ARG A 51 17.96 -1.29 11.46
C ARG A 51 18.19 -0.62 12.81
N GLN A 52 17.68 -1.20 13.90
CA GLN A 52 17.92 -0.70 15.26
C GLN A 52 19.40 -0.79 15.66
N ARG A 53 20.09 -1.89 15.33
CA ARG A 53 21.54 -2.04 15.59
C ARG A 53 22.42 -1.05 14.81
N LEU A 54 21.95 -0.62 13.64
CA LEU A 54 22.62 0.35 12.77
C LEU A 54 22.22 1.81 13.06
N ASP A 55 21.40 2.06 14.09
CA ASP A 55 20.86 3.40 14.42
C ASP A 55 20.16 4.09 13.22
N LEU A 56 19.46 3.29 12.41
CA LEU A 56 18.68 3.79 11.28
C LEU A 56 17.29 4.24 11.75
N ASN A 57 17.14 5.55 11.89
CA ASN A 57 15.92 6.18 12.41
C ASN A 57 14.82 6.43 11.36
N SER A 58 15.06 6.09 10.08
CA SER A 58 14.03 6.21 9.03
C SER A 58 12.94 5.14 9.17
N ALA A 59 11.80 5.36 8.51
CA ALA A 59 10.71 4.38 8.48
C ALA A 59 11.08 3.12 7.67
N LEU A 60 10.41 2.00 8.00
CA LEU A 60 10.32 0.81 7.18
C LEU A 60 8.87 0.68 6.70
N ILE A 61 8.67 0.58 5.39
CA ILE A 61 7.37 0.31 4.77
C ILE A 61 7.36 -1.16 4.32
N VAL A 62 6.37 -1.90 4.80
CA VAL A 62 6.07 -3.26 4.37
C VAL A 62 4.88 -3.19 3.43
N ALA A 63 5.11 -3.42 2.14
CA ALA A 63 4.08 -3.48 1.12
C ALA A 63 3.44 -4.88 1.12
N ASN A 64 2.18 -4.96 1.54
CA ASN A 64 1.39 -6.18 1.56
C ASN A 64 0.26 -6.05 0.53
N PRO A 65 0.31 -6.81 -0.59
CA PRO A 65 -0.71 -6.72 -1.62
C PRO A 65 -2.05 -7.23 -1.11
N ILE A 66 -3.14 -6.65 -1.61
CA ILE A 66 -4.46 -7.27 -1.53
C ILE A 66 -4.44 -8.60 -2.29
N SER A 67 -5.26 -9.58 -1.88
CA SER A 67 -5.32 -10.85 -2.61
C SER A 67 -5.99 -10.67 -3.97
N ALA A 68 -5.66 -11.53 -4.93
CA ALA A 68 -6.20 -11.46 -6.29
C ALA A 68 -7.73 -11.63 -6.33
N GLU A 69 -8.31 -12.33 -5.35
CA GLU A 69 -9.77 -12.53 -5.25
C GLU A 69 -10.49 -11.31 -4.67
N GLN A 70 -9.75 -10.39 -4.05
CA GLN A 70 -10.29 -9.22 -3.34
C GLN A 70 -9.91 -7.90 -4.01
N GLU A 71 -9.02 -7.93 -5.00
CA GLU A 71 -8.65 -6.73 -5.75
C GLU A 71 -9.80 -6.22 -6.62
N LEU A 72 -9.78 -4.93 -6.89
CA LEU A 72 -10.75 -4.33 -7.80
C LEU A 72 -10.42 -4.74 -9.23
N ASP A 73 -11.45 -4.90 -10.08
CA ASP A 73 -11.24 -5.04 -11.51
C ASP A 73 -10.38 -3.87 -12.03
N ARG A 74 -9.35 -4.20 -12.83
CA ARG A 74 -8.35 -3.21 -13.27
C ARG A 74 -8.95 -2.14 -14.17
N ASP A 75 -9.80 -2.53 -15.12
CA ASP A 75 -10.40 -1.59 -16.05
C ASP A 75 -11.38 -0.65 -15.31
N LEU A 76 -12.16 -1.20 -14.36
CA LEU A 76 -12.99 -0.40 -13.47
C LEU A 76 -12.16 0.55 -12.59
N HIS A 77 -11.06 0.07 -12.02
CA HIS A 77 -10.15 0.89 -11.21
C HIS A 77 -9.61 2.08 -12.01
N ASP A 78 -9.03 1.81 -13.19
CA ASP A 78 -8.35 2.82 -13.99
C ASP A 78 -9.36 3.85 -14.51
N ALA A 79 -10.53 3.41 -14.99
CA ALA A 79 -11.61 4.31 -15.39
C ALA A 79 -12.13 5.18 -14.24
N THR A 80 -12.29 4.61 -13.04
CA THR A 80 -12.75 5.33 -11.84
C THR A 80 -11.71 6.34 -11.36
N LEU A 81 -10.42 6.00 -11.43
CA LEU A 81 -9.34 6.91 -11.05
C LEU A 81 -9.28 8.10 -12.01
N ASP A 82 -9.32 7.85 -13.31
CA ASP A 82 -9.27 8.89 -14.34
C ASP A 82 -10.46 9.84 -14.24
N GLU A 83 -11.67 9.29 -14.06
CA GLU A 83 -12.87 10.10 -13.83
C GLU A 83 -12.75 10.93 -12.54
N GLY A 84 -12.35 10.31 -11.44
CA GLY A 84 -12.19 10.96 -10.14
C GLY A 84 -11.17 12.10 -10.18
N LEU A 85 -10.04 11.91 -10.84
CA LEU A 85 -9.01 12.95 -10.99
C LEU A 85 -9.50 14.11 -11.86
N ARG A 86 -10.22 13.83 -12.95
CA ARG A 86 -10.84 14.86 -13.79
C ARG A 86 -11.87 15.67 -12.99
N LEU A 87 -12.76 15.00 -12.26
CA LEU A 87 -13.77 15.66 -11.43
C LEU A 87 -13.14 16.51 -10.31
N ALA A 88 -12.08 16.02 -9.68
CA ALA A 88 -11.34 16.78 -8.67
C ALA A 88 -10.76 18.07 -9.27
N ASN A 89 -10.20 18.00 -10.47
CA ASN A 89 -9.67 19.16 -11.19
C ASN A 89 -10.79 20.15 -11.55
N ASP A 90 -11.88 19.68 -12.15
CA ASP A 90 -13.01 20.53 -12.56
C ASP A 90 -13.65 21.26 -11.36
N GLN A 91 -13.72 20.59 -10.21
CA GLN A 91 -14.23 21.14 -8.95
C GLN A 91 -13.18 21.88 -8.13
N HIS A 92 -11.94 22.03 -8.64
CA HIS A 92 -10.84 22.71 -7.97
C HIS A 92 -10.54 22.15 -6.56
N VAL A 93 -10.73 20.84 -6.37
CA VAL A 93 -10.41 20.13 -5.13
C VAL A 93 -8.89 20.02 -5.01
N THR A 94 -8.33 20.60 -3.95
CA THR A 94 -6.87 20.71 -3.78
C THR A 94 -6.42 20.38 -2.36
N GLY A 95 -5.11 20.12 -2.21
CA GLY A 95 -4.48 19.84 -0.93
C GLY A 95 -5.08 18.62 -0.23
N LYS A 96 -5.32 18.74 1.07
CA LYS A 96 -5.84 17.64 1.93
C LYS A 96 -7.24 17.15 1.54
N ASN A 97 -7.95 17.87 0.68
CA ASN A 97 -9.31 17.52 0.27
C ASN A 97 -9.34 16.51 -0.89
N VAL A 98 -8.22 16.32 -1.60
CA VAL A 98 -8.15 15.41 -2.77
C VAL A 98 -8.40 13.96 -2.36
N THR A 99 -7.72 13.48 -1.31
CA THR A 99 -7.86 12.09 -0.85
C THR A 99 -9.28 11.72 -0.42
N PRO A 100 -9.97 12.46 0.49
CA PRO A 100 -11.34 12.11 0.85
C PRO A 100 -12.29 12.21 -0.33
N PHE A 101 -12.09 13.16 -1.25
CA PHE A 101 -12.88 13.27 -2.48
C PHE A 101 -12.73 12.02 -3.37
N LEU A 102 -11.50 11.59 -3.64
CA LEU A 102 -11.25 10.41 -4.48
C LEU A 102 -11.78 9.13 -3.84
N LEU A 103 -11.60 8.93 -2.54
CA LEU A 103 -12.12 7.74 -1.86
C LEU A 103 -13.65 7.67 -1.88
N ASP A 104 -14.30 8.82 -1.70
CA ASP A 104 -15.76 8.94 -1.80
C ASP A 104 -16.27 8.73 -3.24
N HIS A 105 -15.54 9.22 -4.24
CA HIS A 105 -15.82 8.93 -5.65
C HIS A 105 -15.69 7.42 -5.94
N PHE A 106 -14.59 6.79 -5.53
CA PHE A 106 -14.38 5.34 -5.68
C PHE A 106 -15.51 4.54 -5.02
N HIS A 107 -15.95 4.92 -3.82
CA HIS A 107 -17.04 4.24 -3.14
C HIS A 107 -18.33 4.22 -3.98
N ARG A 108 -18.70 5.37 -4.55
CA ARG A 108 -19.91 5.51 -5.38
C ARG A 108 -19.77 4.85 -6.74
N ALA A 109 -18.68 5.14 -7.47
CA ALA A 109 -18.47 4.71 -8.84
C ALA A 109 -18.31 3.19 -8.97
N THR A 110 -17.74 2.53 -7.96
CA THR A 110 -17.56 1.08 -7.96
C THR A 110 -18.73 0.34 -7.28
N HIS A 111 -19.85 1.02 -6.99
CA HIS A 111 -21.01 0.45 -6.28
C HIS A 111 -20.64 -0.34 -5.00
N GLY A 112 -19.68 0.17 -4.23
CA GLY A 112 -19.22 -0.47 -2.98
C GLY A 112 -18.09 -1.49 -3.11
N ALA A 113 -17.68 -1.91 -4.31
CA ALA A 113 -16.56 -2.85 -4.49
C ALA A 113 -15.23 -2.34 -3.90
N SER A 114 -14.91 -1.06 -4.10
CA SER A 114 -13.74 -0.40 -3.47
C SER A 114 -13.80 -0.40 -1.93
N LEU A 115 -15.00 -0.32 -1.34
CA LEU A 115 -15.16 -0.40 0.11
C LEU A 115 -14.88 -1.82 0.64
N GLN A 116 -15.32 -2.85 -0.09
CA GLN A 116 -15.03 -4.24 0.24
C GLN A 116 -13.53 -4.54 0.13
N ALA A 117 -12.88 -4.11 -0.95
CA ALA A 117 -11.44 -4.24 -1.14
C ALA A 117 -10.65 -3.53 -0.02
N ASN A 118 -11.06 -2.31 0.35
CA ASN A 118 -10.42 -1.57 1.44
C ASN A 118 -10.55 -2.30 2.80
N ALA A 119 -11.73 -2.84 3.11
CA ALA A 119 -11.94 -3.60 4.34
C ALA A 119 -11.06 -4.85 4.39
N ALA A 120 -10.99 -5.60 3.28
CA ALA A 120 -10.11 -6.76 3.15
C ALA A 120 -8.64 -6.39 3.36
N LEU A 121 -8.17 -5.32 2.72
CA LEU A 121 -6.80 -4.82 2.85
C LEU A 121 -6.47 -4.44 4.31
N ILE A 122 -7.37 -3.74 5.00
CA ILE A 122 -7.18 -3.35 6.40
C ILE A 122 -7.00 -4.59 7.28
N ILE A 123 -7.86 -5.61 7.10
CA ILE A 123 -7.79 -6.86 7.87
C ILE A 123 -6.48 -7.61 7.56
N ALA A 124 -6.10 -7.72 6.28
CA ALA A 124 -4.87 -8.38 5.87
C ALA A 124 -3.63 -7.68 6.46
N ASN A 125 -3.58 -6.35 6.39
CA ASN A 125 -2.48 -5.55 6.93
C ASN A 125 -2.40 -5.66 8.46
N ALA A 126 -3.54 -5.60 9.16
CA ALA A 126 -3.57 -5.77 10.61
C ALA A 126 -3.08 -7.17 11.02
N GLY A 127 -3.50 -8.22 10.29
CA GLY A 127 -3.05 -9.59 10.52
C GLY A 127 -1.55 -9.76 10.31
N LEU A 128 -1.00 -9.22 9.22
CA LEU A 128 0.45 -9.27 8.97
C LEU A 128 1.23 -8.48 10.02
N ALA A 129 0.78 -7.26 10.36
CA ALA A 129 1.42 -6.44 11.38
C ALA A 129 1.47 -7.14 12.75
N ALA A 130 0.38 -7.81 13.15
CA ALA A 130 0.34 -8.60 14.37
C ALA A 130 1.37 -9.76 14.34
N ARG A 131 1.47 -10.48 13.22
CA ARG A 131 2.47 -11.56 13.05
C ARG A 131 3.90 -11.04 13.13
N ILE A 132 4.19 -9.90 12.51
CA ILE A 132 5.52 -9.25 12.60
C ILE A 132 5.82 -8.84 14.04
N ALA A 133 4.85 -8.25 14.73
CA ALA A 133 5.02 -7.83 16.13
C ALA A 133 5.31 -9.02 17.05
N CYS A 134 4.59 -10.14 16.90
CA CYS A 134 4.86 -11.38 17.64
C CYS A 134 6.26 -11.94 17.32
N ALA A 135 6.65 -11.98 16.04
CA ALA A 135 7.98 -12.45 15.64
C ALA A 135 9.10 -11.60 16.26
N ARG A 136 8.92 -10.27 16.28
CA ARG A 136 9.89 -9.34 16.89
C ARG A 136 9.96 -9.46 18.41
N ALA A 137 8.87 -9.82 19.08
CA ALA A 137 8.86 -9.99 20.54
C ALA A 137 9.50 -11.32 20.99
N ALA A 138 9.58 -12.31 20.10
CA ALA A 138 10.11 -13.64 20.39
C ALA A 138 11.63 -13.75 20.21
N GLY A 139 12.27 -12.78 19.54
CA GLY A 139 13.72 -12.70 19.33
C GLY A 139 14.32 -11.51 20.06
#